data_AF-A0A1Z4I6C1-F1
#
_entry.id   AF-A0A1Z4I6C1-F1
#
_cell.length_a   1.000
_cell.length_b   1.000
_cell.length_c   1.000
_cell.angle_alpha   90.00
_cell.angle_beta   90.00
_cell.angle_gamma   90.00
#
_symmetry.space_group_name_H-M   'P 1'
#
loop_
_entity.id
_entity.type
_entity.pdbx_description
1 polymer ?
#
loop_
_entity_poly.entity_id
_entity_poly.type
_entity_poly.pdbx_seq_one_letter_code
_entity_poly.pdbx_strand_id
1 'polypeptide(L)'
;MVDEDSFQSHIMQTLTDFQQKLLRLRDIQSQLQKQKSDLATKKAELAKQLQQLQQKETELNNLLSQSRQKEMELQQQIEEEQQPIPQPSPELQKELLSLLRGDAIAALRLLKSQQERNPGRSADWCLEKVIWDLKRDRY
;
A
#
# COMPACT_ATOMS: atom_id res chain seq x y z
N MET A 1 40.50 12.15 84.50
CA MET A 1 39.05 11.88 84.48
C MET A 1 38.60 12.14 83.06
N VAL A 2 38.15 11.11 82.35
CA VAL A 2 37.53 11.31 81.04
C VAL A 2 36.15 11.91 81.33
N ASP A 3 35.84 13.06 80.74
CA ASP A 3 34.55 13.72 80.92
C ASP A 3 33.44 12.82 80.37
N GLU A 4 32.69 12.22 81.29
CA GLU A 4 31.61 11.27 81.02
C GLU A 4 30.53 11.88 80.09
N ASP A 5 30.33 13.19 80.21
CA ASP A 5 29.45 14.00 79.36
C ASP A 5 29.86 14.01 77.88
N SER A 6 31.17 13.99 77.58
CA SER A 6 31.69 13.96 76.20
C SER A 6 31.41 12.61 75.53
N PHE A 7 31.55 11.51 76.29
CA PHE A 7 31.29 10.16 75.80
C PHE A 7 29.80 9.93 75.55
N GLN A 8 28.93 10.37 76.48
CA GLN A 8 27.48 10.28 76.31
C GLN A 8 26.99 11.13 75.13
N SER A 9 27.55 12.33 74.94
CA SER A 9 27.25 13.20 73.78
C SER A 9 27.60 12.52 72.45
N HIS A 10 28.75 11.84 72.37
CA HIS A 10 29.14 11.09 71.17
C HIS A 10 28.20 9.91 70.88
N ILE A 11 27.78 9.16 71.90
CA ILE A 11 26.79 8.08 71.75
C ILE A 11 25.44 8.64 71.25
N MET A 12 24.98 9.76 71.80
CA MET A 12 23.73 10.39 71.38
C MET A 12 23.82 10.91 69.93
N GLN A 13 24.96 11.46 69.52
CA GLN A 13 25.18 11.88 68.13
C GLN A 13 25.15 10.69 67.16
N THR A 14 25.87 9.61 67.47
CA THR A 14 25.92 8.41 66.62
C THR A 14 24.54 7.72 66.51
N LEU A 15 23.77 7.70 67.60
CA LEU A 15 22.38 7.22 67.58
C LEU A 15 21.50 8.10 66.67
N THR A 16 21.65 9.42 66.75
CA THR A 16 20.92 10.37 65.91
C THR A 16 21.28 10.20 64.43
N ASP A 17 22.56 10.02 64.12
CA ASP A 17 23.03 9.75 62.75
C ASP A 17 22.47 8.42 62.21
N PHE A 18 22.40 7.39 63.06
CA PHE A 18 21.80 6.11 62.68
C PHE A 18 20.30 6.25 62.41
N GLN A 19 19.57 6.99 63.26
CA GLN A 19 18.15 7.28 63.06
C GLN A 19 17.92 8.05 61.75
N GLN A 20 18.75 9.05 61.44
CA GLN A 20 18.68 9.76 60.16
C GLN A 20 18.94 8.84 58.96
N LYS A 21 19.91 7.91 59.06
CA LYS A 21 20.17 6.92 58.01
C LYS A 21 18.98 5.97 57.80
N LEU A 22 18.33 5.53 58.87
CA LEU A 22 17.13 4.69 58.77
C LEU A 22 15.97 5.41 58.07
N LEU A 23 15.76 6.69 58.35
CA LEU A 23 14.75 7.50 57.66
C LEU A 23 15.07 7.63 56.16
N ARG A 24 16.32 7.94 55.82
CA ARG A 24 16.75 8.00 54.40
C ARG A 24 16.55 6.67 53.68
N LEU A 25 16.87 5.55 54.31
CA LEU A 25 16.65 4.22 53.72
C LEU A 25 15.16 3.97 53.45
N ARG A 26 14.28 4.36 54.37
CA ARG A 26 12.82 4.27 54.17
C ARG A 26 12.36 5.11 52.99
N ASP A 27 12.87 6.34 52.85
CA ASP A 27 12.50 7.22 51.74
C ASP A 27 12.97 6.67 50.39
N ILE A 28 14.21 6.18 50.32
CA ILE A 28 14.75 5.53 49.12
C ILE A 28 13.92 4.29 48.76
N GLN A 29 13.52 3.50 49.75
CA GLN A 29 12.67 2.33 49.52
C GLN A 29 11.29 2.71 48.96
N SER A 30 10.68 3.78 49.48
CA SER A 30 9.43 4.33 48.96
C SER A 30 9.57 4.81 47.51
N GLN A 31 10.64 5.55 47.21
CA GLN A 31 10.94 6.01 45.85
C GLN A 31 11.16 4.84 44.89
N LEU A 32 11.88 3.80 45.30
CA LEU A 32 12.11 2.61 44.50
C LEU A 32 10.80 1.87 44.19
N GLN A 33 9.87 1.79 45.15
CA GLN A 33 8.56 1.19 44.92
C GLN A 33 7.74 2.00 43.90
N LYS A 34 7.75 3.33 44.00
CA LYS A 34 7.10 4.19 43.01
C LYS A 34 7.71 4.01 41.62
N GLN A 35 9.05 3.96 41.52
CA GLN A 35 9.71 3.71 40.23
C GLN A 35 9.34 2.34 39.66
N LYS A 36 9.21 1.30 40.50
CA LYS A 36 8.77 -0.02 40.07
C LYS A 36 7.34 -0.01 39.53
N SER A 37 6.42 0.70 40.19
CA SER A 37 5.05 0.83 39.68
C SER A 37 5.00 1.59 38.36
N ASP A 38 5.76 2.68 38.25
CA ASP A 38 5.83 3.49 37.02
C ASP A 38 6.47 2.70 35.86
N LEU A 39 7.45 1.85 36.15
CA LEU A 39 8.03 0.96 35.15
C LEU A 39 7.01 -0.11 34.71
N ALA A 40 6.22 -0.64 35.64
CA ALA A 40 5.19 -1.64 35.33
C ALA A 40 4.09 -1.06 34.43
N THR A 41 3.65 0.17 34.69
CA THR A 41 2.66 0.84 33.83
C THR A 41 3.23 1.11 32.44
N LYS A 42 4.48 1.59 32.33
CA LYS A 42 5.16 1.76 31.04
C LYS A 42 5.31 0.44 30.28
N LYS A 43 5.64 -0.65 30.97
CA LYS A 43 5.71 -1.99 30.35
C LYS A 43 4.36 -2.45 29.82
N ALA A 44 3.28 -2.21 30.56
CA ALA A 44 1.93 -2.56 30.12
C ALA A 44 1.51 -1.75 28.88
N GLU A 45 1.83 -0.46 28.84
CA GLU A 45 1.54 0.39 27.68
C GLU A 45 2.35 -0.05 26.46
N LEU A 46 3.64 -0.37 26.62
CA LEU A 46 4.47 -0.88 25.53
C LEU A 46 3.95 -2.21 24.98
N ALA A 47 3.48 -3.11 25.85
CA ALA A 47 2.87 -4.37 25.44
C ALA A 47 1.60 -4.14 24.61
N LYS A 48 0.77 -3.16 25.02
CA LYS A 48 -0.42 -2.76 24.27
C LYS A 48 -0.07 -2.20 22.88
N GLN A 49 0.99 -1.38 22.78
CA GLN A 49 1.47 -0.86 21.50
C GLN A 49 1.98 -1.96 20.58
N LEU A 50 2.74 -2.94 21.12
CA LEU A 50 3.19 -4.09 20.35
C LEU A 50 2.01 -4.91 19.81
N GLN A 51 0.97 -5.13 20.62
CA GLN A 51 -0.23 -5.83 20.18
C GLN A 51 -0.94 -5.07 19.04
N GLN A 52 -1.04 -3.75 19.13
CA GLN A 52 -1.64 -2.93 18.06
C GLN A 52 -0.83 -3.00 16.76
N LEU A 53 0.50 -2.99 16.84
CA LEU A 53 1.35 -3.12 15.66
C LEU A 53 1.18 -4.48 14.98
N GLN A 54 1.12 -5.57 15.75
CA GLN A 54 0.85 -6.90 15.22
C GLN A 54 -0.52 -6.97 14.52
N GLN A 55 -1.56 -6.37 15.11
CA GLN A 55 -2.87 -6.29 14.47
C GLN A 55 -2.81 -5.54 13.13
N LYS A 56 -2.15 -4.37 13.10
CA LYS A 56 -1.97 -3.60 11.86
C LYS A 56 -1.19 -4.37 10.79
N GLU A 57 -0.18 -5.14 11.18
CA GLU A 57 0.58 -5.99 10.25
C GLU A 57 -0.32 -7.06 9.62
N THR A 58 -1.18 -7.71 10.41
CA THR A 58 -2.15 -8.68 9.87
C THR A 58 -3.16 -8.05 8.93
N GLU A 59 -3.65 -6.85 9.24
CA GLU A 59 -4.56 -6.10 8.37
C GLU A 59 -3.88 -5.72 7.05
N LEU A 60 -2.64 -5.25 7.10
CA LEU A 60 -1.87 -4.88 5.92
C LEU A 60 -1.60 -6.10 5.01
N ASN A 61 -1.27 -7.25 5.58
CA ASN A 61 -1.10 -8.49 4.82
C ASN A 61 -2.39 -8.96 4.13
N ASN A 62 -3.54 -8.80 4.79
CA ASN A 62 -4.84 -9.09 4.18
C ASN A 62 -5.14 -8.15 3.02
N LEU A 63 -4.92 -6.84 3.19
CA LEU A 63 -5.11 -5.84 2.14
C LEU A 63 -4.17 -6.08 0.96
N LEU A 64 -2.92 -6.44 1.21
CA LEU A 64 -1.95 -6.78 0.16
C LEU A 64 -2.41 -8.00 -0.64
N SER A 65 -2.96 -9.02 0.04
CA SER A 65 -3.50 -10.22 -0.61
C SER A 65 -4.71 -9.90 -1.49
N GLN A 66 -5.62 -9.04 -1.00
CA GLN A 66 -6.76 -8.55 -1.78
C GLN A 66 -6.31 -7.72 -3.00
N SER A 67 -5.30 -6.87 -2.83
CA SER A 67 -4.75 -6.08 -3.94
C SER A 67 -4.18 -6.98 -5.03
N ARG A 68 -3.43 -8.02 -4.65
CA ARG A 68 -2.88 -9.01 -5.60
C ARG A 68 -3.98 -9.77 -6.33
N GLN A 69 -5.06 -10.14 -5.63
CA GLN A 69 -6.21 -10.77 -6.28
C GLN A 69 -6.85 -9.84 -7.31
N LYS A 70 -7.13 -8.58 -6.94
CA LYS A 70 -7.68 -7.59 -7.87
C LYS A 70 -6.76 -7.33 -9.05
N GLU A 71 -5.45 -7.31 -8.82
CA GLU A 71 -4.46 -7.16 -9.90
C GLU A 71 -4.54 -8.34 -10.88
N MET A 72 -4.65 -9.58 -10.38
CA MET A 72 -4.84 -10.76 -11.23
C MET A 72 -6.19 -10.75 -11.97
N GLU A 73 -7.27 -10.32 -11.32
CA GLU A 73 -8.59 -10.16 -11.95
C GLU A 73 -8.54 -9.12 -13.08
N LEU A 74 -7.87 -7.99 -12.85
CA LEU A 74 -7.67 -6.96 -13.87
C LEU A 74 -6.79 -7.47 -15.01
N GLN A 75 -5.73 -8.22 -14.72
CA GLN A 75 -4.90 -8.85 -15.75
C GLN A 75 -5.70 -9.83 -16.60
N GLN A 76 -6.53 -10.68 -15.97
CA GLN A 76 -7.42 -11.58 -16.71
C GLN A 76 -8.41 -10.79 -17.57
N GLN A 77 -9.03 -9.73 -17.04
CA GLN A 77 -9.93 -8.88 -17.82
C GLN A 77 -9.23 -8.21 -18.99
N ILE A 78 -8.00 -7.71 -18.78
CA ILE A 78 -7.18 -7.14 -19.85
C ILE A 78 -6.85 -8.20 -20.89
N GLU A 79 -6.57 -9.44 -20.50
CA GLU A 79 -6.23 -10.54 -21.41
C GLU A 79 -7.46 -11.08 -22.15
N GLU A 80 -8.64 -11.05 -21.53
CA GLU A 80 -9.95 -11.33 -22.16
C GLU A 80 -10.36 -10.23 -23.14
N GLU A 81 -10.13 -8.96 -22.80
CA GLU A 81 -10.38 -7.80 -23.66
C GLU A 81 -9.34 -7.68 -24.79
N GLN A 82 -8.10 -8.11 -24.55
CA GLN A 82 -7.08 -8.32 -25.58
C GLN A 82 -7.31 -9.63 -26.32
N GLN A 83 -8.50 -9.78 -26.92
CA GLN A 83 -8.58 -10.54 -28.16
C GLN A 83 -7.50 -9.98 -29.09
N PRO A 84 -6.59 -10.81 -29.65
CA PRO A 84 -5.57 -10.32 -30.57
C PRO A 84 -6.31 -9.55 -31.65
N ILE A 85 -6.06 -8.23 -31.74
CA ILE A 85 -6.66 -7.36 -32.74
C ILE A 85 -6.50 -8.13 -34.06
N PRO A 86 -7.60 -8.60 -34.68
CA PRO A 86 -7.48 -9.32 -35.92
C PRO A 86 -6.80 -8.35 -36.88
N GLN A 87 -5.55 -8.65 -37.23
CA GLN A 87 -4.84 -7.95 -38.26
C GLN A 87 -5.77 -7.96 -39.47
N PRO A 88 -6.14 -6.79 -40.03
CA PRO A 88 -7.18 -6.74 -41.02
C PRO A 88 -6.80 -7.67 -42.17
N SER A 89 -7.70 -8.57 -42.55
CA SER A 89 -7.33 -9.67 -43.43
C SER A 89 -6.62 -9.13 -44.68
N PRO A 90 -5.46 -9.69 -45.06
CA PRO A 90 -4.66 -9.17 -46.17
C PRO A 90 -5.43 -9.16 -47.50
N GLU A 91 -6.51 -9.92 -47.59
CA GLU A 91 -7.43 -9.96 -48.73
C GLU A 91 -8.32 -8.72 -48.79
N LEU A 92 -8.95 -8.32 -47.67
CA LEU A 92 -9.76 -7.10 -47.62
C LEU A 92 -8.90 -5.85 -47.86
N GLN A 93 -7.65 -5.83 -47.38
CA GLN A 93 -6.72 -4.74 -47.68
C GLN A 93 -6.40 -4.63 -49.17
N LYS A 94 -6.15 -5.76 -49.85
CA LYS A 94 -5.93 -5.80 -51.30
C LYS A 94 -7.18 -5.37 -52.07
N GLU A 95 -8.36 -5.76 -51.60
CA GLU A 95 -9.63 -5.38 -52.22
C GLU A 95 -9.90 -3.88 -52.11
N LEU A 96 -9.68 -3.29 -50.92
CA LEU A 96 -9.81 -1.85 -50.71
C LEU A 96 -8.85 -1.07 -51.61
N LEU A 97 -7.59 -1.50 -51.70
CA LEU A 97 -6.60 -0.89 -52.59
C LEU A 97 -6.99 -1.06 -54.06
N SER A 98 -7.51 -2.22 -54.47
CA SER A 98 -7.99 -2.44 -55.83
C SER A 98 -9.15 -1.49 -56.18
N LEU A 99 -10.11 -1.32 -55.26
CA LEU A 99 -11.22 -0.38 -55.43
C LEU A 99 -10.73 1.06 -55.54
N LEU A 100 -9.71 1.46 -54.77
CA LEU A 100 -9.13 2.81 -54.81
C LEU A 100 -7.99 2.96 -55.83
N ARG A 101 -7.82 2.01 -56.76
CA ARG A 101 -6.75 2.00 -57.79
C ARG A 101 -5.34 2.17 -57.22
N GLY A 102 -5.09 1.61 -56.04
CA GLY A 102 -3.80 1.65 -55.36
C GLY A 102 -3.59 2.88 -54.46
N ASP A 103 -4.58 3.76 -54.30
CA ASP A 103 -4.44 4.93 -53.41
C ASP A 103 -4.54 4.53 -51.92
N ALA A 104 -3.37 4.24 -51.36
CA ALA A 104 -3.21 3.90 -49.95
C ALA A 104 -3.51 5.07 -49.00
N ILE A 105 -3.34 6.32 -49.44
CA ILE A 105 -3.58 7.50 -48.60
C ILE A 105 -5.09 7.74 -48.45
N ALA A 106 -5.85 7.59 -49.54
CA ALA A 106 -7.31 7.61 -49.48
C ALA A 106 -7.86 6.47 -48.62
N ALA A 107 -7.31 5.25 -48.77
CA ALA A 107 -7.69 4.09 -47.96
C ALA A 107 -7.51 4.36 -46.45
N LEU A 108 -6.35 4.87 -46.05
CA LEU A 108 -6.05 5.20 -44.65
C LEU A 108 -6.96 6.30 -44.09
N ARG A 109 -7.28 7.33 -44.89
CA ARG A 109 -8.19 8.40 -44.46
C ARG A 109 -9.61 7.87 -44.21
N LEU A 110 -10.10 7.00 -45.09
CA LEU A 110 -11.43 6.39 -44.95
C LEU A 110 -11.49 5.46 -43.73
N LEU A 111 -10.46 4.64 -43.53
CA LEU A 111 -10.36 3.76 -42.37
C LEU A 111 -10.31 4.53 -41.06
N LYS A 112 -9.47 5.57 -40.99
CA LYS A 112 -9.37 6.43 -39.81
C LYS A 112 -10.70 7.10 -39.49
N SER A 113 -11.40 7.61 -40.50
CA SER A 113 -12.72 8.22 -40.32
C SER A 113 -13.77 7.21 -39.81
N GLN A 114 -13.72 5.95 -40.25
CA GLN A 114 -14.64 4.91 -39.79
C GLN A 114 -14.31 4.40 -38.38
N GLN A 115 -13.03 4.32 -38.02
CA GLN A 115 -12.57 3.97 -36.68
C GLN A 115 -12.94 5.05 -35.65
N GLU A 116 -12.78 6.34 -35.99
CA GLU A 116 -13.19 7.45 -35.14
C GLU A 116 -14.71 7.47 -34.88
N ARG A 117 -15.51 7.03 -35.85
CA ARG A 117 -16.98 6.91 -35.71
C ARG A 117 -17.41 5.66 -34.96
N ASN A 118 -16.56 4.64 -34.86
CA ASN A 118 -16.89 3.34 -34.27
C ASN A 118 -15.75 2.82 -33.38
N PRO A 119 -15.47 3.47 -32.22
CA PRO A 119 -14.31 3.15 -31.37
C PRO A 119 -14.37 1.77 -30.69
N GLY A 120 -15.46 1.01 -30.85
CA GLY A 120 -15.63 -0.34 -30.30
C GLY A 120 -15.75 -1.45 -31.36
N ARG A 121 -15.43 -1.18 -32.63
CA ARG A 121 -15.50 -2.16 -33.72
C ARG A 121 -14.10 -2.59 -34.16
N SER A 122 -13.98 -3.84 -34.63
CA SER A 122 -12.72 -4.39 -35.11
C SER A 122 -12.24 -3.70 -36.40
N ALA A 123 -10.94 -3.79 -36.67
CA ALA A 123 -10.35 -3.24 -37.89
C ALA A 123 -10.94 -3.86 -39.16
N ASP A 124 -11.24 -5.17 -39.15
CA ASP A 124 -11.93 -5.87 -40.25
C ASP A 124 -13.33 -5.31 -40.48
N TRP A 125 -14.12 -5.10 -39.43
CA TRP A 125 -15.45 -4.52 -39.57
C TRP A 125 -15.40 -3.12 -40.20
N CYS A 126 -14.40 -2.31 -39.81
CA CYS A 126 -14.18 -1.00 -40.42
C CYS A 126 -13.79 -1.13 -41.90
N LEU A 127 -12.95 -2.10 -42.26
CA LEU A 127 -12.52 -2.35 -43.63
C LEU A 127 -13.67 -2.84 -44.52
N GLU A 128 -14.43 -3.84 -44.06
CA GLU A 128 -15.62 -4.35 -44.74
C GLU A 128 -16.64 -3.25 -44.98
N LYS A 129 -16.83 -2.38 -43.97
CA LYS A 129 -17.77 -1.27 -44.08
C LYS A 129 -17.35 -0.25 -45.13
N VAL A 130 -16.07 0.14 -45.17
CA VAL A 130 -15.53 1.02 -46.22
C VAL A 130 -15.67 0.39 -47.60
N ILE A 131 -15.33 -0.90 -47.75
CA ILE A 131 -15.47 -1.61 -49.03
C ILE A 131 -16.93 -1.64 -49.49
N TRP A 132 -17.87 -1.90 -48.59
CA TRP A 132 -19.30 -1.90 -48.90
C TRP A 132 -19.80 -0.51 -49.31
N ASP A 133 -19.42 0.55 -48.57
CA ASP A 133 -19.79 1.92 -48.91
C ASP A 133 -19.24 2.31 -50.30
N LEU A 134 -17.97 1.96 -50.60
CA LEU A 134 -17.33 2.21 -51.89
C LEU A 134 -17.96 1.42 -53.05
N LYS A 135 -18.42 0.19 -52.79
CA LYS A 135 -19.14 -0.63 -53.78
C LYS A 135 -20.53 -0.07 -54.03
N ARG A 136 -21.24 0.36 -52.98
CA ARG A 136 -22.59 0.93 -53.08
C ARG A 136 -22.59 2.23 -53.86
N ASP A 137 -21.65 3.14 -53.60
CA ASP A 137 -21.60 4.44 -54.28
C ASP A 137 -21.19 4.34 -55.77
N ARG A 138 -20.89 3.13 -56.27
CA ARG A 138 -20.59 2.85 -57.70
C ARG A 138 -21.78 2.30 -58.50
N TYR A 139 -22.91 1.99 -57.85
CA TYR A 139 -24.14 1.53 -58.48
C TYR A 139 -25.27 2.55 -58.24
#